data_AF-A0A2D8UG89-F1
#
_entry.id   AF-A0A2D8UG89-F1
#
_cell.length_a   1.000
_cell.length_b   1.000
_cell.length_c   1.000
_cell.angle_alpha   90.00
_cell.angle_beta   90.00
_cell.angle_gamma   90.00
#
_symmetry.space_group_name_H-M   'P 1'
#
loop_
_entity.id
_entity.type
_entity.pdbx_description
1 polymer ?
#
loop_
_entity_poly.entity_id
_entity_poly.type
_entity_poly.pdbx_seq_one_letter_code
_entity_poly.pdbx_strand_id
1 'polypeptide(L)' 'MTTSTTTQELQICRIKFPEIKLQTRDAHKLRGYFGNLFKQQSPILHNHYEDGRFRYKYPSVQYKIINKVPTLIG' A
#
# COMPACT_ATOMS: atom_id res chain seq x y z
N MET A 1 6.40 33.49 13.88
CA MET A 1 5.72 32.85 12.73
C MET A 1 4.64 31.94 13.27
N THR A 2 3.38 32.29 13.10
CA THR A 2 2.22 31.48 13.51
C THR A 2 1.89 30.50 12.37
N THR A 3 2.16 29.21 12.54
CA THR A 3 1.75 28.20 11.56
C THR A 3 0.28 27.87 11.79
N SER A 4 -0.58 28.34 10.89
CA SER A 4 -1.98 27.92 10.82
C SER A 4 -2.05 26.43 10.50
N THR A 5 -2.63 25.65 11.40
CA THR A 5 -2.83 24.21 11.20
C THR A 5 -4.09 24.00 10.37
N THR A 6 -3.95 23.37 9.20
CA THR A 6 -5.09 23.00 8.35
C THR A 6 -5.37 21.50 8.52
N THR A 7 -6.60 21.15 8.89
CA THR A 7 -7.07 19.75 8.94
C THR A 7 -7.64 19.37 7.58
N GLN A 8 -7.23 18.23 7.04
CA GLN A 8 -7.73 17.70 5.78
C GLN A 8 -8.27 16.29 5.97
N GLU A 9 -9.48 16.03 5.46
CA GLU A 9 -10.05 14.68 5.42
C GLU A 9 -9.46 13.90 4.26
N LEU A 10 -9.01 12.67 4.54
CA LEU A 10 -8.47 11.75 3.55
C LEU A 10 -9.48 10.64 3.28
N GLN A 11 -9.79 10.44 2.00
CA GLN A 11 -10.53 9.26 1.56
C GLN A 11 -9.59 8.06 1.60
N ILE A 12 -9.95 7.04 2.39
CA ILE A 12 -9.13 5.84 2.58
C ILE A 12 -9.96 4.63 2.20
N CYS A 13 -9.40 3.79 1.33
CA CYS A 13 -9.90 2.45 1.05
C CYS A 13 -9.13 1.42 1.87
N ARG A 14 -9.83 0.50 2.54
CA ARG A 14 -9.21 -0.59 3.28
C ARG A 14 -9.83 -1.94 2.95
N ILE A 15 -9.00 -2.84 2.43
CA ILE A 15 -9.39 -4.21 2.08
C ILE A 15 -8.70 -5.17 3.04
N LYS A 16 -9.43 -6.18 3.52
CA LYS A 16 -8.94 -7.19 4.46
C LYS A 16 -9.28 -8.59 4.00
N PHE A 17 -8.40 -9.54 4.34
CA PHE A 17 -8.57 -10.97 4.08
C PHE A 17 -8.60 -11.73 5.42
N PRO A 18 -9.70 -11.63 6.20
CA PRO A 18 -9.77 -12.15 7.57
C PRO A 18 -9.56 -13.68 7.67
N GLU A 19 -9.90 -14.40 6.62
CA GLU A 19 -9.74 -15.85 6.44
C GLU A 19 -8.28 -16.30 6.31
N ILE A 20 -7.36 -15.40 5.97
CA ILE A 20 -5.93 -15.69 5.84
C ILE A 20 -5.18 -15.17 7.07
N LYS A 21 -4.31 -16.01 7.64
CA LYS A 21 -3.41 -15.60 8.73
C LYS A 21 -1.96 -15.62 8.29
N LEU A 22 -1.28 -14.47 8.38
CA LEU A 22 0.14 -14.33 8.04
C LEU A 22 0.92 -13.74 9.22
N GLN A 23 2.24 -13.97 9.22
CA GLN A 23 3.14 -13.28 10.15
C GLN A 23 3.46 -11.89 9.60
N THR A 24 3.78 -10.92 10.48
CA THR A 24 4.12 -9.55 10.05
C THR A 24 5.28 -9.52 9.04
N ARG A 25 6.26 -10.41 9.20
CA ARG A 25 7.39 -10.56 8.25
C ARG A 25 6.97 -10.93 6.83
N ASP A 26 5.79 -11.54 6.64
CA ASP A 26 5.30 -11.93 5.32
C ASP A 26 4.69 -10.77 4.52
N ALA A 27 4.64 -9.55 5.08
CA ALA A 27 4.10 -8.37 4.38
C ALA A 27 4.77 -8.10 3.02
N HIS A 28 6.07 -8.38 2.90
CA HIS A 28 6.79 -8.23 1.63
C HIS A 28 6.32 -9.23 0.55
N LYS A 29 5.86 -10.43 0.94
CA LYS A 29 5.28 -11.42 0.03
C LYS A 29 3.92 -10.96 -0.47
N LEU A 30 3.08 -10.40 0.41
CA LEU A 30 1.80 -9.79 0.05
C LEU A 30 2.01 -8.67 -0.99
N ARG A 31 2.97 -7.77 -0.73
CA ARG A 31 3.38 -6.74 -1.69
C ARG A 31 3.85 -7.34 -3.01
N GLY A 32 4.71 -8.36 -2.97
CA GLY A 32 5.26 -9.01 -4.15
C GLY A 32 4.18 -9.63 -5.04
N TYR A 33 3.21 -10.32 -4.42
CA TYR A 33 2.09 -10.94 -5.12
C TYR A 33 1.24 -9.89 -5.85
N PHE A 34 0.68 -8.91 -5.12
CA PHE A 34 -0.18 -7.88 -5.71
C PHE A 34 0.58 -6.97 -6.67
N GLY A 35 1.80 -6.58 -6.33
CA GLY A 35 2.66 -5.76 -7.19
C GLY A 35 2.95 -6.43 -8.52
N ASN A 36 3.18 -7.75 -8.55
CA ASN A 36 3.40 -8.47 -9.81
C ASN A 36 2.09 -8.72 -10.58
N LEU A 37 1.01 -9.07 -9.88
CA LEU A 37 -0.28 -9.37 -10.48
C LEU A 37 -0.92 -8.14 -11.15
N PHE A 38 -0.74 -6.95 -10.56
CA PHE A 38 -1.40 -5.72 -10.99
C PHE A 38 -0.46 -4.66 -11.60
N LYS A 39 0.78 -5.03 -11.95
CA LYS A 39 1.78 -4.08 -12.48
C LYS A 39 1.35 -3.36 -13.76
N GLN A 40 0.54 -4.02 -14.61
CA GLN A 40 0.06 -3.44 -15.88
C GLN A 40 -1.17 -2.54 -15.70
N GLN A 41 -1.89 -2.69 -14.58
CA GLN A 41 -3.15 -2.02 -14.31
C GLN A 41 -2.91 -0.69 -13.60
N SER A 42 -1.88 -0.60 -12.74
CA SER A 42 -1.55 0.67 -12.11
C SER A 42 -0.11 0.77 -11.58
N PRO A 43 0.62 1.86 -11.93
CA PRO A 43 1.91 2.22 -11.33
C PRO A 43 1.86 2.36 -9.79
N ILE A 44 0.72 2.76 -9.22
CA ILE A 44 0.61 3.01 -7.77
C ILE A 44 0.67 1.72 -6.95
N LEU A 45 0.32 0.57 -7.55
CA LEU A 45 0.26 -0.73 -6.87
C LEU A 45 1.63 -1.39 -6.72
N HIS A 46 2.59 -1.01 -7.57
CA HIS A 46 3.95 -1.58 -7.57
C HIS A 46 5.06 -0.54 -7.35
N ASN A 47 4.72 0.75 -7.24
CA ASN A 47 5.61 1.88 -6.95
C ASN A 47 6.83 2.03 -7.88
N HIS A 48 6.66 1.63 -9.14
CA HIS A 48 7.61 1.89 -10.22
C HIS A 48 6.88 2.63 -11.35
N TYR A 49 7.62 3.43 -12.10
CA TYR A 49 7.16 3.95 -13.39
C TYR A 49 7.27 2.86 -14.46
N GLU A 50 6.56 3.04 -15.58
CA GLU A 50 6.57 2.09 -16.70
C GLU A 50 7.99 1.85 -17.28
N ASP A 51 8.85 2.86 -17.17
CA ASP A 51 10.27 2.81 -17.56
C ASP A 51 11.18 2.10 -16.53
N GLY A 52 10.61 1.52 -15.47
CA GLY A 52 11.32 0.80 -14.42
C GLY A 52 11.97 1.68 -13.36
N ARG A 53 11.90 3.02 -13.45
CA ARG A 53 12.41 3.90 -12.41
C ARG A 53 11.58 3.81 -11.13
N PHE A 54 12.24 3.98 -9.98
CA PHE A 54 11.56 4.07 -8.69
C PHE A 54 10.75 5.36 -8.56
N ARG A 55 9.55 5.25 -7.99
CA ARG A 55 8.75 6.42 -7.59
C ARG A 55 9.12 6.85 -6.17
N TYR A 56 9.88 7.94 -6.06
CA TYR A 56 10.26 8.58 -4.80
C TYR A 56 9.14 9.49 -4.25
N LYS A 57 7.96 8.91 -3.99
CA LYS A 57 6.85 9.59 -3.31
C LYS A 57 6.35 8.71 -2.16
N TYR A 58 5.62 9.30 -1.23
CA TYR A 58 4.92 8.52 -0.21
C TYR A 58 4.00 7.49 -0.88
N PRO A 59 4.09 6.19 -0.55
CA PRO A 59 3.25 5.17 -1.16
C PRO A 59 1.79 5.36 -0.73
N SER A 60 0.94 5.75 -1.68
CA SER A 60 -0.51 5.86 -1.46
C SER A 60 -1.11 4.49 -1.17
N VAL A 61 -0.65 3.43 -1.85
CA VAL A 61 -1.07 2.05 -1.57
C VAL A 61 -0.01 1.31 -0.76
N GLN A 62 -0.45 0.65 0.31
CA GLN A 62 0.41 -0.08 1.22
C GLN A 62 -0.15 -1.48 1.54
N TYR A 63 0.77 -2.42 1.67
CA TYR A 63 0.49 -3.82 2.01
C TYR A 63 0.99 -4.08 3.42
N LYS A 64 0.09 -4.43 4.33
CA LYS A 64 0.40 -4.63 5.75
C LYS A 64 -0.22 -5.93 6.25
N ILE A 65 0.39 -6.53 7.25
CA ILE A 65 -0.26 -7.56 8.06
C ILE A 65 -0.58 -6.92 9.39
N ILE A 66 -1.88 -6.73 9.69
CA ILE A 66 -2.36 -6.08 10.91
C ILE A 66 -3.14 -7.11 11.70
N ASN A 67 -2.75 -7.35 12.96
CA ASN A 67 -3.38 -8.36 13.81
C ASN A 67 -3.45 -9.75 13.13
N LYS A 68 -2.34 -10.14 12.49
CA LYS A 68 -2.21 -11.37 11.67
C LYS A 68 -3.10 -11.42 10.41
N VAL A 69 -3.82 -10.35 10.08
CA VAL A 69 -4.71 -10.26 8.90
C VAL A 69 -4.05 -9.46 7.78
N PRO A 70 -3.89 -10.05 6.57
CA PRO A 70 -3.45 -9.30 5.40
C PRO A 70 -4.41 -8.15 5.10
N THR A 71 -3.86 -6.96 4.94
CA THR A 71 -4.60 -5.71 4.78
C THR A 71 -3.95 -4.85 3.69
N LEU A 72 -4.77 -4.37 2.76
CA LEU A 72 -4.40 -3.35 1.78
C LEU A 72 -5.02 -2.03 2.22
N ILE A 73 -4.25 -0.96 2.15
CA ILE A 73 -4.67 0.40 2.49
C ILE A 73 -4.28 1.30 1.32
N GLY A 74 -5.20 2.15 0.86
CA GLY A 74 -5.02 3.01 -0.31
C GLY A 74 -5.81 4.30 -0.21
#